data_AF-A0SQV6-F1
#
_entry.id   AF-A0SQV6-F1
#
_cell.length_a   1.000
_cell.length_b   1.000
_cell.length_c   1.000
_cell.angle_alpha   90.00
_cell.angle_beta   90.00
_cell.angle_gamma   90.00
#
_symmetry.space_group_name_H-M   'P 1'
#
loop_
_entity.id
_entity.type
_entity.pdbx_description
1 polymer ?
#
loop_
_entity_poly.entity_id
_entity_poly.type
_entity_poly.pdbx_seq_one_letter_code
_entity_poly.pdbx_strand_id
1 'polypeptide(L)'
;ATYAPAECDTLLLSVGLIPENDISRKTGVEMDRRTNGPIVNEMMETSVPGIFACGNVVHVHDLVDFVSGEARKAGKAAAKYIKGEVSEGEYIFLKNGNGISYTVPQKVRMVNVEKTLEVFMRVNRIFKEVELEVKAGEEVLMSWKKNHMAPGEMERIMIPKAKLEQAQGKEIRYHIQQVRK
;
A
#
# COMPACT_ATOMS: atom_id res chain seq x y z
N ALA A 1 -9.39 -35.43 -4.08
CA ALA A 1 -7.99 -35.40 -4.54
C ALA A 1 -7.20 -36.34 -3.64
N THR A 2 -6.71 -37.44 -4.18
CA THR A 2 -5.81 -38.35 -3.47
C THR A 2 -4.41 -37.76 -3.53
N TYR A 3 -3.87 -37.36 -2.39
CA TYR A 3 -2.47 -36.94 -2.29
C TYR A 3 -1.60 -38.18 -2.38
N ALA A 4 -0.76 -38.27 -3.42
CA ALA A 4 0.26 -39.31 -3.49
C ALA A 4 1.47 -38.84 -2.66
N PRO A 5 1.91 -39.61 -1.65
CA PRO A 5 3.14 -39.29 -0.95
C PRO A 5 4.32 -39.34 -1.94
N ALA A 6 5.16 -38.31 -1.92
CA ALA A 6 6.41 -38.27 -2.67
C ALA A 6 7.55 -38.63 -1.71
N GLU A 7 8.30 -39.68 -2.03
CA GLU A 7 9.51 -40.01 -1.26
C GLU A 7 10.58 -38.93 -1.51
N CYS A 8 11.09 -38.34 -0.44
CA CYS A 8 12.20 -37.40 -0.49
C CYS A 8 13.03 -37.49 0.78
N ASP A 9 14.35 -37.32 0.66
CA ASP A 9 15.26 -37.29 1.80
C ASP A 9 15.28 -35.91 2.49
N THR A 10 14.82 -34.86 1.79
CA THR A 10 14.72 -33.48 2.30
C THR A 10 13.69 -32.69 1.50
N LEU A 11 12.83 -31.94 2.20
CA LEU A 11 11.84 -31.04 1.63
C LEU A 11 12.17 -29.59 1.99
N LEU A 12 12.37 -28.74 0.98
CA LEU A 12 12.50 -27.29 1.17
C LEU A 12 11.25 -26.58 0.66
N LEU A 13 10.50 -25.96 1.56
CA LEU A 13 9.29 -25.21 1.23
C LEU A 13 9.60 -23.73 1.11
N SER A 14 9.67 -23.23 -0.12
CA SER A 14 9.74 -21.79 -0.41
C SER A 14 8.32 -21.18 -0.48
N VAL A 15 7.57 -21.34 0.61
CA VAL A 15 6.25 -20.70 0.76
C VAL A 15 6.46 -19.26 1.22
N GLY A 16 5.75 -18.30 0.59
CA GLY A 16 6.04 -16.88 0.73
C GLY A 16 6.04 -16.35 2.18
N LEU A 17 6.60 -15.16 2.36
CA LEU A 17 6.67 -14.49 3.67
C LEU A 17 5.28 -14.05 4.14
N ILE A 18 4.96 -14.32 5.41
CA ILE A 18 3.76 -13.84 6.08
C ILE A 18 4.20 -12.84 7.16
N PRO A 19 3.65 -11.62 7.20
CA PRO A 19 3.94 -10.68 8.27
C PRO A 19 3.53 -11.21 9.65
N GLU A 20 4.48 -11.22 10.60
CA GLU A 20 4.22 -11.48 12.02
C GLU A 20 3.75 -10.15 12.65
N ASN A 21 2.57 -10.16 13.28
CA ASN A 21 1.89 -8.95 13.74
C ASN A 21 1.17 -9.13 15.09
N ASP A 22 1.55 -10.13 15.88
CA ASP A 22 0.94 -10.39 17.19
C ASP A 22 1.10 -9.21 18.15
N ILE A 23 2.26 -8.53 18.11
CA ILE A 23 2.49 -7.32 18.92
C ILE A 23 1.58 -6.18 18.46
N SER A 24 1.48 -5.95 17.15
CA SER A 24 0.60 -4.93 16.57
C SER A 24 -0.85 -5.15 17.00
N ARG A 25 -1.34 -6.39 16.90
CA ARG A 25 -2.70 -6.77 17.32
C ARG A 25 -2.92 -6.55 18.82
N LYS A 26 -1.99 -6.99 19.66
CA LYS A 26 -2.08 -6.81 21.13
C LYS A 26 -2.07 -5.34 21.55
N THR A 27 -1.47 -4.48 20.73
CA THR A 27 -1.43 -3.02 20.95
C THR A 27 -2.71 -2.32 20.49
N GLY A 28 -3.67 -3.05 19.91
CA GLY A 28 -4.93 -2.49 19.42
C GLY A 28 -4.81 -1.80 18.05
N VAL A 29 -3.71 -2.03 17.32
CA VAL A 29 -3.53 -1.51 15.97
C VAL A 29 -4.51 -2.19 15.01
N GLU A 30 -5.31 -1.38 14.30
CA GLU A 30 -6.13 -1.81 13.16
C GLU A 30 -5.27 -2.46 12.07
N MET A 31 -5.73 -3.63 11.60
CA MET A 31 -5.00 -4.47 10.66
C MET A 31 -5.72 -4.55 9.31
N ASP A 32 -4.97 -4.48 8.22
CA ASP A 32 -5.49 -4.79 6.89
C ASP A 32 -5.41 -6.31 6.64
N ARG A 33 -6.56 -6.95 6.45
CA ARG A 33 -6.64 -8.40 6.17
C ARG A 33 -5.98 -8.80 4.84
N ARG A 34 -5.78 -7.85 3.92
CA ARG A 34 -5.17 -8.11 2.60
C ARG A 34 -3.66 -8.25 2.67
N THR A 35 -3.01 -7.45 3.52
CA THR A 35 -1.56 -7.53 3.76
C THR A 35 -1.22 -8.33 5.02
N ASN A 36 -2.19 -8.56 5.90
CA ASN A 36 -2.01 -9.01 7.27
C ASN A 36 -1.12 -8.07 8.12
N GLY A 37 -0.94 -6.82 7.68
CA GLY A 37 -0.15 -5.79 8.34
C GLY A 37 -1.00 -4.61 8.85
N PRO A 38 -0.41 -3.67 9.61
CA PRO A 38 -1.09 -2.48 10.09
C PRO A 38 -1.68 -1.63 8.97
N ILE A 39 -2.86 -1.06 9.22
CA ILE A 39 -3.38 0.06 8.43
C ILE A 39 -2.56 1.30 8.80
N VAL A 40 -1.97 1.94 7.82
CA VAL A 40 -1.13 3.13 8.00
C VAL A 40 -1.60 4.29 7.13
N ASN A 41 -1.26 5.51 7.56
CA ASN A 41 -1.48 6.72 6.80
C ASN A 41 -0.26 7.14 5.96
N GLU A 42 -0.34 8.30 5.29
CA GLU A 42 0.72 8.86 4.46
C GLU A 42 2.05 9.08 5.17
N MET A 43 2.03 9.13 6.50
CA MET A 43 3.20 9.28 7.37
C MET A 43 3.66 7.96 8.00
N MET A 44 3.05 6.83 7.61
CA MET A 44 3.29 5.51 8.18
C MET A 44 2.79 5.36 9.63
N GLU A 45 1.98 6.30 10.11
CA GLU A 45 1.34 6.22 11.43
C GLU A 45 0.16 5.24 11.37
N THR A 46 0.03 4.42 12.40
CA THR A 46 -1.04 3.42 12.53
C THR A 46 -2.35 4.07 13.00
N SER A 47 -3.34 3.25 13.33
CA SER A 47 -4.56 3.69 14.03
C SER A 47 -4.32 4.13 15.47
N VAL A 48 -3.22 3.72 16.10
CA VAL A 48 -2.83 4.15 17.44
C VAL A 48 -1.90 5.36 17.31
N PRO A 49 -2.28 6.54 17.83
CA PRO A 49 -1.46 7.75 17.72
C PRO A 49 -0.05 7.56 18.27
N GLY A 50 0.94 8.08 17.54
CA GLY A 50 2.35 7.98 17.92
C GLY A 50 2.99 6.60 17.66
N ILE A 51 2.24 5.61 17.20
CA ILE A 51 2.79 4.32 16.74
C ILE A 51 2.91 4.35 15.22
N PHE A 52 4.13 4.14 14.72
CA PHE A 52 4.45 4.09 13.30
C PHE A 52 4.92 2.69 12.90
N ALA A 53 4.56 2.24 11.71
CA ALA A 53 4.90 0.91 11.20
C ALA A 53 5.50 1.01 9.80
N CYS A 54 6.53 0.22 9.50
CA CYS A 54 7.17 0.20 8.19
C CYS A 54 7.86 -1.15 7.91
N GLY A 55 8.18 -1.40 6.65
CA GLY A 55 8.79 -2.63 6.16
C GLY A 55 7.79 -3.78 6.08
N ASN A 56 8.33 -5.00 6.17
CA ASN A 56 7.56 -6.23 5.95
C ASN A 56 6.43 -6.47 6.96
N VAL A 57 6.43 -5.75 8.10
CA VAL A 57 5.32 -5.79 9.06
C VAL A 57 4.04 -5.16 8.48
N VAL A 58 4.16 -4.16 7.60
CA VAL A 58 3.04 -3.47 6.94
C VAL A 58 2.61 -4.21 5.68
N HIS A 59 3.59 -4.52 4.82
CA HIS A 59 3.42 -5.28 3.59
C HIS A 59 4.78 -5.82 3.12
N VAL A 60 4.78 -6.99 2.48
CA VAL A 60 6.02 -7.64 2.01
C VAL A 60 6.58 -6.89 0.80
N HIS A 61 7.78 -6.36 0.97
CA HIS A 61 8.52 -5.65 -0.07
C HIS A 61 9.37 -6.60 -0.93
N ASP A 62 9.48 -6.29 -2.22
CA ASP A 62 10.33 -7.05 -3.14
C ASP A 62 11.81 -6.69 -3.02
N LEU A 63 12.11 -5.42 -2.70
CA LEU A 63 13.47 -4.89 -2.65
C LEU A 63 13.75 -4.23 -1.29
N VAL A 64 14.97 -4.45 -0.78
CA VAL A 64 15.47 -3.86 0.48
C VAL A 64 15.51 -2.33 0.42
N ASP A 65 15.68 -1.75 -0.76
CA ASP A 65 15.66 -0.30 -0.98
C ASP A 65 14.33 0.33 -0.58
N PHE A 66 13.21 -0.35 -0.89
CA PHE A 66 11.88 0.14 -0.54
C PHE A 66 11.63 0.04 0.96
N VAL A 67 12.06 -1.05 1.60
CA VAL A 67 12.02 -1.20 3.07
C VAL A 67 12.78 -0.06 3.75
N SER A 68 13.98 0.24 3.25
CA SER A 68 14.82 1.31 3.79
C SER A 68 14.23 2.70 3.57
N GLY A 69 13.60 2.93 2.42
CA GLY A 69 12.88 4.18 2.11
C GLY A 69 11.68 4.39 3.05
N GLU A 70 10.86 3.35 3.22
CA GLU A 70 9.68 3.38 4.08
C GLU A 70 10.08 3.58 5.56
N ALA A 71 11.16 2.94 6.02
CA ALA A 71 11.70 3.13 7.36
C ALA A 71 12.20 4.57 7.61
N ARG A 72 12.90 5.16 6.64
CA ARG A 72 13.31 6.57 6.72
C ARG A 72 12.10 7.50 6.79
N LYS A 73 11.04 7.20 6.04
CA LYS A 73 9.79 7.97 6.04
C LYS A 73 9.10 7.89 7.40
N ALA A 74 8.93 6.70 7.96
CA ALA A 74 8.35 6.48 9.29
C ALA A 74 9.17 7.18 10.40
N GLY A 75 10.50 7.08 10.35
CA GLY A 75 11.36 7.77 11.33
C GLY A 75 11.25 9.29 11.28
N LYS A 76 11.21 9.88 10.08
CA LYS A 76 10.97 11.33 9.91
C LYS A 76 9.59 11.74 10.42
N ALA A 77 8.56 10.94 10.15
CA ALA A 77 7.21 11.21 10.61
C ALA A 77 7.09 11.14 12.14
N ALA A 78 7.69 10.13 12.78
CA ALA A 78 7.75 10.04 14.24
C ALA A 78 8.45 11.26 14.87
N ALA A 79 9.54 11.74 14.25
CA ALA A 79 10.20 12.97 14.69
C ALA A 79 9.30 14.21 14.57
N LYS A 80 8.55 14.35 13.47
CA LYS A 80 7.57 15.44 13.30
C LYS A 80 6.44 15.36 14.34
N TYR A 81 5.94 14.15 14.61
CA TYR A 81 4.89 13.90 15.59
C TYR A 81 5.29 14.39 16.99
N ILE A 82 6.49 14.01 17.47
CA ILE A 82 6.99 14.42 18.79
C ILE A 82 7.18 15.93 18.87
N LYS A 83 7.49 16.60 17.76
CA LYS A 83 7.61 18.07 17.69
C LYS A 83 6.28 18.81 17.55
N GLY A 84 5.15 18.10 17.42
CA GLY A 84 3.85 18.72 17.13
C GLY A 84 3.76 19.32 15.72
N GLU A 85 4.58 18.86 14.79
CA GLU A 85 4.61 19.31 13.37
C GLU A 85 3.68 18.47 12.47
N VAL A 86 2.81 17.66 13.07
CA VAL A 86 1.80 16.85 12.37
C VAL A 86 0.46 17.56 12.48
N SER A 87 -0.14 17.85 11.34
CA SER A 87 -1.48 18.44 11.29
C SER A 87 -2.53 17.35 11.32
N GLU A 88 -3.52 17.52 12.19
CA GLU A 88 -4.75 16.74 12.11
C GLU A 88 -5.60 17.17 10.91
N GLY A 89 -6.48 16.27 10.47
CA GLY A 89 -7.34 16.53 9.33
C GLY A 89 -8.17 15.31 8.94
N GLU A 90 -9.08 15.51 8.00
CA GLU A 90 -9.87 14.41 7.48
C GLU A 90 -9.01 13.46 6.62
N TYR A 91 -9.35 12.18 6.72
CA TYR A 91 -8.75 11.14 5.88
C TYR A 91 -9.46 11.05 4.53
N ILE A 92 -8.66 10.98 3.47
CA ILE A 92 -9.05 10.40 2.18
C ILE A 92 -8.63 8.93 2.19
N PHE A 93 -9.55 8.03 1.88
CA PHE A 93 -9.30 6.59 1.86
C PHE A 93 -8.88 6.11 0.47
N LEU A 94 -7.80 5.34 0.41
CA LEU A 94 -7.35 4.70 -0.82
C LEU A 94 -8.10 3.36 -0.97
N LYS A 95 -8.93 3.27 -2.00
CA LYS A 95 -9.82 2.13 -2.25
C LYS A 95 -9.30 1.27 -3.40
N ASN A 96 -9.39 -0.03 -3.21
CA ASN A 96 -9.02 -1.00 -4.22
C ASN A 96 -10.17 -1.18 -5.20
N GLY A 97 -9.98 -0.75 -6.44
CA GLY A 97 -10.87 -1.05 -7.56
C GLY A 97 -10.46 -2.35 -8.26
N ASN A 98 -10.87 -2.47 -9.52
CA ASN A 98 -10.64 -3.67 -10.31
C ASN A 98 -9.15 -4.01 -10.40
N GLY A 99 -8.79 -5.25 -10.06
CA GLY A 99 -7.43 -5.77 -10.22
C GLY A 99 -6.44 -5.40 -9.10
N ILE A 100 -6.81 -4.52 -8.16
CA ILE A 100 -5.94 -4.08 -7.07
C ILE A 100 -6.17 -4.94 -5.82
N SER A 101 -5.10 -5.52 -5.29
CA SER A 101 -5.13 -6.33 -4.06
C SER A 101 -5.13 -5.46 -2.81
N TYR A 102 -4.25 -4.47 -2.73
CA TYR A 102 -4.10 -3.50 -1.63
C TYR A 102 -3.35 -2.26 -2.08
N THR A 103 -3.42 -1.21 -1.27
CA THR A 103 -2.57 -0.02 -1.36
C THR A 103 -1.93 0.26 0.00
N VAL A 104 -0.71 0.78 0.00
CA VAL A 104 -0.03 1.32 1.18
C VAL A 104 0.50 2.71 0.81
N PRO A 105 0.11 3.78 1.54
CA PRO A 105 -0.79 3.77 2.70
C PRO A 105 -2.25 3.46 2.30
N GLN A 106 -3.11 3.15 3.27
CA GLN A 106 -4.54 2.89 3.02
C GLN A 106 -5.40 4.15 3.18
N LYS A 107 -4.89 5.16 3.86
CA LYS A 107 -5.56 6.44 4.12
C LYS A 107 -4.56 7.58 4.10
N VAL A 108 -5.01 8.79 3.82
CA VAL A 108 -4.14 9.95 3.65
C VAL A 108 -4.79 11.20 4.25
N ARG A 109 -4.06 11.93 5.09
CA ARG A 109 -4.36 13.33 5.44
C ARG A 109 -3.64 14.24 4.47
N MET A 110 -4.38 14.85 3.55
CA MET A 110 -3.82 15.70 2.50
C MET A 110 -3.02 16.90 3.02
N VAL A 111 -3.36 17.40 4.21
CA VAL A 111 -2.64 18.48 4.89
C VAL A 111 -1.17 18.14 5.16
N ASN A 112 -0.84 16.86 5.38
CA ASN A 112 0.52 16.40 5.69
C ASN A 112 1.30 15.91 4.46
N VAL A 113 0.66 15.85 3.29
CA VAL A 113 1.34 15.57 2.02
C VAL A 113 2.08 16.84 1.60
N GLU A 114 3.39 16.78 1.45
CA GLU A 114 4.20 17.94 1.05
C GLU A 114 4.12 18.21 -0.46
N LYS A 115 4.62 17.29 -1.29
CA LYS A 115 4.70 17.44 -2.76
C LYS A 115 4.07 16.28 -3.50
N THR A 116 4.35 15.06 -3.06
CA THR A 116 3.91 13.83 -3.71
C THR A 116 3.50 12.81 -2.65
N LEU A 117 2.48 12.03 -2.98
CA LEU A 117 2.11 10.82 -2.27
C LEU A 117 2.75 9.62 -2.99
N GLU A 118 3.59 8.89 -2.29
CA GLU A 118 4.06 7.58 -2.72
C GLU A 118 3.02 6.53 -2.32
N VAL A 119 2.60 5.73 -3.29
CA VAL A 119 1.65 4.63 -3.08
C VAL A 119 2.26 3.35 -3.63
N PHE A 120 2.36 2.36 -2.75
CA PHE A 120 2.69 0.99 -3.10
C PHE A 120 1.41 0.18 -3.27
N MET A 121 1.39 -0.77 -4.20
CA MET A 121 0.26 -1.66 -4.40
C MET A 121 0.69 -3.00 -4.98
N ARG A 122 -0.20 -3.98 -4.89
CA ARG A 122 -0.10 -5.23 -5.65
C ARG A 122 -1.38 -5.47 -6.41
N VAL A 123 -1.26 -6.23 -7.49
CA VAL A 123 -2.39 -6.68 -8.30
C VAL A 123 -2.83 -8.08 -7.89
N ASN A 124 -4.06 -8.46 -8.24
CA ASN A 124 -4.64 -9.76 -7.82
C ASN A 124 -4.54 -10.88 -8.86
N ARG A 125 -4.11 -10.55 -10.09
CA ARG A 125 -3.85 -11.49 -11.17
C ARG A 125 -2.88 -10.87 -12.16
N ILE A 126 -2.44 -11.67 -13.14
CA ILE A 126 -1.59 -11.17 -14.22
C ILE A 126 -2.41 -10.28 -15.16
N PHE A 127 -1.89 -9.10 -15.44
CA PHE A 127 -2.40 -8.17 -16.45
C PHE A 127 -1.36 -7.94 -17.55
N LYS A 128 -1.82 -7.73 -18.78
CA LYS A 128 -1.01 -7.40 -19.95
C LYS A 128 -1.70 -6.31 -20.75
N GLU A 129 -0.93 -5.35 -21.28
CA GLU A 129 -1.44 -4.21 -22.05
C GLU A 129 -2.63 -3.51 -21.37
N VAL A 130 -2.38 -3.04 -20.14
CA VAL A 130 -3.38 -2.39 -19.29
C VAL A 130 -3.02 -0.96 -18.97
N GLU A 131 -3.98 -0.23 -18.43
CA GLU A 131 -3.79 1.08 -17.86
C GLU A 131 -4.18 1.04 -16.38
N LEU A 132 -3.28 1.53 -15.52
CA LEU A 132 -3.55 1.77 -14.10
C LEU A 132 -4.12 3.18 -13.98
N GLU A 133 -5.34 3.30 -13.49
CA GLU A 133 -6.02 4.58 -13.25
C GLU A 133 -6.18 4.86 -11.77
N VAL A 134 -6.05 6.13 -11.42
CA VAL A 134 -6.38 6.68 -10.10
C VAL A 134 -7.54 7.64 -10.26
N LYS A 135 -8.66 7.35 -9.61
CA LYS A 135 -9.91 8.10 -9.74
C LYS A 135 -10.40 8.71 -8.44
N ALA A 136 -11.09 9.84 -8.55
CA ALA A 136 -11.96 10.38 -7.50
C ALA A 136 -13.40 10.42 -8.03
N GLY A 137 -14.26 9.53 -7.53
CA GLY A 137 -15.54 9.25 -8.18
C GLY A 137 -15.33 8.73 -9.61
N GLU A 138 -15.89 9.41 -10.60
CA GLU A 138 -15.74 9.10 -12.02
C GLU A 138 -14.55 9.83 -12.69
N GLU A 139 -13.96 10.82 -12.02
CA GLU A 139 -12.86 11.61 -12.57
C GLU A 139 -11.53 10.86 -12.50
N VAL A 140 -10.81 10.78 -13.63
CA VAL A 140 -9.45 10.22 -13.70
C VAL A 140 -8.44 11.32 -13.33
N LEU A 141 -7.80 11.18 -12.17
CA LEU A 141 -6.77 12.10 -11.71
C LEU A 141 -5.44 11.87 -12.46
N MET A 142 -5.09 10.59 -12.64
CA MET A 142 -3.84 10.12 -13.25
C MET A 142 -4.04 8.74 -13.87
N SER A 143 -3.29 8.44 -14.93
CA SER A 143 -3.21 7.11 -15.51
C SER A 143 -1.81 6.75 -16.00
N TRP A 144 -1.50 5.44 -16.03
CA TRP A 144 -0.23 4.90 -16.52
C TRP A 144 -0.46 3.66 -17.37
N LYS A 145 0.06 3.66 -18.60
CA LYS A 145 0.10 2.45 -19.44
C LYS A 145 1.17 1.48 -18.93
N LYS A 146 0.79 0.21 -18.80
CA LYS A 146 1.62 -0.89 -18.31
C LYS A 146 1.52 -2.08 -19.25
N ASN A 147 2.67 -2.55 -19.72
CA ASN A 147 2.73 -3.73 -20.60
C ASN A 147 2.46 -5.03 -19.83
N HIS A 148 2.82 -5.06 -18.55
CA HIS A 148 2.66 -6.21 -17.66
C HIS A 148 2.50 -5.74 -16.21
N MET A 149 1.68 -6.45 -15.43
CA MET A 149 1.64 -6.35 -13.97
C MET A 149 1.33 -7.74 -13.41
N ALA A 150 2.05 -8.20 -12.40
CA ALA A 150 1.86 -9.52 -11.79
C ALA A 150 1.69 -9.43 -10.26
N PRO A 151 0.95 -10.35 -9.61
CA PRO A 151 0.75 -10.32 -8.16
C PRO A 151 2.05 -10.40 -7.36
N GLY A 152 3.05 -11.11 -7.90
CA GLY A 152 4.37 -11.24 -7.30
C GLY A 152 5.22 -9.96 -7.38
N GLU A 153 4.79 -8.95 -8.15
CA GLU A 153 5.50 -7.69 -8.36
C GLU A 153 4.80 -6.54 -7.64
N MET A 154 5.57 -5.78 -6.89
CA MET A 154 5.13 -4.57 -6.23
C MET A 154 5.13 -3.40 -7.23
N GLU A 155 4.00 -2.71 -7.28
CA GLU A 155 3.85 -1.50 -8.06
C GLU A 155 4.03 -0.29 -7.17
N ARG A 156 4.77 0.69 -7.67
CA ARG A 156 5.03 1.95 -6.98
C ARG A 156 4.71 3.11 -7.91
N ILE A 157 3.85 4.01 -7.44
CA ILE A 157 3.51 5.23 -8.16
C ILE A 157 3.66 6.45 -7.26
N MET A 158 3.92 7.59 -7.90
CA MET A 158 4.04 8.89 -7.26
C MET A 158 2.91 9.78 -7.77
N ILE A 159 2.06 10.25 -6.87
CA ILE A 159 0.93 11.10 -7.22
C ILE A 159 1.21 12.52 -6.70
N PRO A 160 1.31 13.53 -7.58
CA PRO A 160 1.49 14.92 -7.14
C PRO A 160 0.33 15.39 -6.26
N LYS A 161 0.63 16.15 -5.20
CA LYS A 161 -0.38 16.74 -4.32
C LYS A 161 -1.44 17.54 -5.09
N ALA A 162 -1.00 18.34 -6.06
CA ALA A 162 -1.88 19.14 -6.91
C ALA A 162 -2.91 18.32 -7.71
N LYS A 163 -2.62 17.05 -7.99
CA LYS A 163 -3.57 16.11 -8.61
C LYS A 163 -4.54 15.52 -7.61
N LEU A 164 -4.08 15.22 -6.41
CA LEU A 164 -4.94 14.74 -5.32
C LEU A 164 -5.89 15.83 -4.82
N GLU A 165 -5.50 17.10 -4.87
CA GLU A 165 -6.35 18.25 -4.51
C GLU A 165 -7.50 18.48 -5.49
N GLN A 166 -7.46 17.89 -6.69
CA GLN A 166 -8.57 17.88 -7.64
C GLN A 166 -9.65 16.87 -7.23
N ALA A 167 -9.32 15.91 -6.37
CA ALA A 167 -10.27 14.89 -5.93
C ALA A 167 -11.42 15.51 -5.13
N GLN A 168 -12.64 15.32 -5.63
CA GLN A 168 -13.85 15.63 -4.87
C GLN A 168 -14.24 14.40 -4.03
N GLY A 169 -14.33 14.57 -2.72
CA GLY A 169 -14.79 13.54 -1.78
C GLY A 169 -13.70 12.93 -0.91
N LYS A 170 -14.06 11.85 -0.21
CA LYS A 170 -13.22 11.20 0.82
C LYS A 170 -12.61 9.88 0.37
N GLU A 171 -12.67 9.56 -0.93
CA GLU A 171 -12.16 8.31 -1.48
C GLU A 171 -11.42 8.53 -2.79
N ILE A 172 -10.27 7.86 -2.94
CA ILE A 172 -9.53 7.75 -4.19
C ILE A 172 -9.41 6.27 -4.52
N ARG A 173 -9.80 5.89 -5.73
CA ARG A 173 -9.89 4.49 -6.15
C ARG A 173 -8.87 4.15 -7.23
N TYR A 174 -8.21 3.02 -7.06
CA TYR A 174 -7.18 2.50 -7.96
C TYR A 174 -7.77 1.39 -8.82
N HIS A 175 -7.68 1.48 -10.14
CA HIS A 175 -8.26 0.50 -11.06
C HIS A 175 -7.27 0.09 -12.14
N ILE A 176 -7.36 -1.17 -12.55
CA ILE A 176 -6.74 -1.65 -13.77
C ILE A 176 -7.84 -1.76 -14.83
N GLN A 177 -7.59 -1.16 -15.99
CA GLN A 177 -8.45 -1.26 -17.17
C GLN A 177 -7.66 -1.79 -18.37
N GLN A 178 -8.33 -2.50 -19.27
CA GLN A 178 -7.68 -2.91 -20.52
C GLN A 178 -7.52 -1.71 -21.45
N VAL A 179 -6.36 -1.59 -22.10
CA VAL A 179 -6.18 -0.60 -23.15
C VAL A 179 -7.09 -1.01 -24.30
N ARG A 180 -8.11 -0.18 -24.58
CA ARG A 180 -8.89 -0.35 -25.82
C ARG A 180 -7.97 -0.03 -26.99
N LYS A 181 -7.82 -0.98 -27.92
CA LYS A 181 -7.17 -0.76 -29.21
C LYS A 181 -8.00 0.16 -30.08
#